data_AF-A0A8B8XKN4-F1
#
_entry.id   AF-A0A8B8XKN4-F1
#
_cell.length_a   1.000
_cell.length_b   1.000
_cell.length_c   1.000
_cell.angle_alpha   90.00
_cell.angle_beta   90.00
_cell.angle_gamma   90.00
#
_symmetry.space_group_name_H-M   'P 1'
#
loop_
_entity.id
_entity.type
_entity.pdbx_description
1 polymer ?
#
loop_
_entity_poly.entity_id
_entity_poly.type
_entity_poly.pdbx_seq_one_letter_code
_entity_poly.pdbx_strand_id
1 'polypeptide(L)'
;MRRIVFSGTFILFCLLGGVGGVICRSCNLSIPFHGCLLDFGTCRTKPGQYCIKEVHIKGGIQWYSVQGCTESQDECFKRIVTTYEIHSTHCCHRPLCNF
;
A
#
# COMPACT_ATOMS: atom_id res chain seq x y z
N MET A 1 36.38 21.39 29.42
CA MET A 1 35.85 21.81 28.10
C MET A 1 36.09 20.70 27.07
N ARG A 2 35.12 19.81 26.86
CA ARG A 2 35.20 18.75 25.84
C ARG A 2 33.96 18.85 24.92
N ARG A 3 34.19 19.58 23.82
CA ARG A 3 33.51 19.57 22.51
C ARG A 3 32.16 18.84 22.42
N ILE A 4 31.10 19.65 22.44
CA ILE A 4 29.74 19.32 21.97
C ILE A 4 29.80 19.21 20.44
N VAL A 5 30.20 18.06 19.87
CA VAL A 5 30.27 17.86 18.41
C VAL A 5 29.68 16.51 17.98
N PHE A 6 28.77 15.93 18.77
CA PHE A 6 28.07 14.69 18.40
C PHE A 6 26.55 14.82 18.27
N SER A 7 25.99 16.04 18.46
CA SER A 7 24.55 16.25 18.42
C SER A 7 24.03 16.66 17.03
N GLY A 8 24.79 17.48 16.30
CA GLY A 8 24.34 18.03 15.00
C GLY A 8 24.24 17.00 13.86
N THR A 9 25.12 16.01 13.82
CA THR A 9 25.12 14.96 12.78
C THR A 9 23.97 13.98 12.95
N PHE A 10 23.58 13.64 14.19
CA PHE A 10 22.41 12.80 14.47
C PHE A 10 21.10 13.50 14.08
N ILE A 11 20.97 14.81 14.37
CA ILE A 11 19.79 15.59 13.99
C ILE A 11 19.68 15.74 12.47
N LEU A 12 20.81 15.92 11.77
CA LEU A 12 20.85 16.01 10.31
C LEU A 12 20.50 14.66 9.64
N PHE A 13 20.93 13.52 10.21
CA PHE A 13 20.55 12.19 9.72
C PHE A 13 19.05 11.89 9.93
N CYS A 14 18.44 12.37 11.01
CA CYS A 14 16.99 12.27 11.23
C CYS A 14 16.17 13.11 10.24
N LEU A 15 16.67 14.29 9.82
CA LEU A 15 16.01 15.14 8.83
C LEU A 15 16.15 14.61 7.39
N LEU A 16 17.25 13.91 7.07
CA LEU A 16 17.50 13.30 5.75
C LEU A 16 16.96 11.86 5.61
N GLY A 17 16.64 11.17 6.72
CA GLY A 17 16.02 9.83 6.70
C GLY A 17 14.55 9.82 6.27
N GLY A 18 13.96 10.98 6.00
CA GLY A 18 12.54 11.20 5.70
C GLY A 18 12.11 10.85 4.26
N VAL A 19 12.74 9.89 3.59
CA VAL A 19 12.19 9.29 2.35
C VAL A 19 11.64 7.89 2.65
N GLY A 20 11.01 7.72 3.82
CA GLY A 20 10.46 6.48 4.36
C GLY A 20 9.20 5.97 3.65
N GLY A 21 9.15 6.09 2.32
CA GLY A 21 8.10 5.57 1.48
C GLY A 21 8.48 4.21 0.88
N VAL A 22 7.61 3.22 1.02
CA VAL A 22 7.68 1.94 0.28
C VAL A 22 7.03 2.06 -1.09
N ILE A 23 7.54 1.30 -2.05
CA ILE A 23 6.98 1.19 -3.40
C ILE A 23 5.91 0.09 -3.38
N CYS A 24 4.71 0.38 -3.86
CA CYS A 24 3.59 -0.55 -3.98
C CYS A 24 3.26 -0.81 -5.45
N ARG A 25 2.58 -1.91 -5.74
CA ARG A 25 1.99 -2.13 -7.06
C ARG A 25 0.81 -1.19 -7.24
N SER A 26 0.69 -0.64 -8.44
CA SER A 26 -0.48 0.12 -8.89
C SER A 26 -1.11 -0.67 -10.02
N CYS A 27 -2.40 -0.96 -9.89
CA CYS A 27 -3.21 -1.60 -10.93
C CYS A 27 -4.69 -1.36 -10.63
N ASN A 28 -5.41 -0.84 -11.62
CA ASN A 28 -6.82 -0.48 -11.45
C ASN A 28 -7.74 -1.67 -11.72
N LEU A 29 -7.32 -2.60 -12.59
CA LEU A 29 -8.06 -3.81 -12.88
C LEU A 29 -7.11 -4.99 -13.06
N SER A 30 -7.08 -5.87 -12.06
CA SER A 30 -6.39 -7.15 -12.14
C SER A 30 -7.38 -8.31 -12.06
N ILE A 31 -7.28 -9.26 -13.00
CA ILE A 31 -8.13 -10.45 -13.07
C ILE A 31 -7.29 -11.67 -12.64
N PRO A 32 -7.86 -12.66 -11.93
CA PRO A 32 -7.19 -13.93 -11.67
C PRO A 32 -6.57 -14.54 -12.94
N PHE A 33 -5.40 -15.15 -12.82
CA PHE A 33 -4.62 -15.79 -13.90
C PHE A 33 -4.06 -14.87 -15.00
N HIS A 34 -4.65 -13.70 -15.23
CA HIS A 34 -4.19 -12.73 -16.24
C HIS A 34 -3.27 -11.65 -15.67
N GLY A 35 -3.34 -11.38 -14.36
CA GLY A 35 -2.58 -10.31 -13.73
C GLY A 35 -3.24 -8.95 -13.96
N CYS A 36 -2.45 -7.89 -14.14
CA CYS A 36 -2.95 -6.53 -14.30
C CYS A 36 -3.27 -6.21 -15.75
N LEU A 37 -4.47 -5.68 -16.01
CA LEU A 37 -4.93 -5.29 -17.35
C LEU A 37 -4.96 -3.78 -17.54
N LEU A 38 -5.21 -3.00 -16.48
CA LEU A 38 -5.32 -1.54 -16.54
C LEU A 38 -4.42 -0.86 -15.52
N ASP A 39 -3.77 0.23 -15.94
CA ASP A 39 -2.90 1.07 -15.14
C ASP A 39 -1.74 0.33 -14.46
N PHE A 40 -1.06 -0.55 -15.22
CA PHE A 40 0.10 -1.30 -14.73
C PHE A 40 1.25 -0.36 -14.37
N GLY A 41 1.57 -0.28 -13.08
CA GLY A 41 2.66 0.55 -12.63
C GLY A 41 2.99 0.35 -11.16
N THR A 42 3.60 1.37 -10.59
CA THR A 42 3.94 1.41 -9.17
C THR A 42 3.58 2.77 -8.60
N CYS A 43 3.23 2.82 -7.32
CA CYS A 43 3.06 4.05 -6.58
C CYS A 43 4.03 4.05 -5.40
N ARG A 44 4.48 5.24 -4.99
CA ARG A 44 5.35 5.41 -3.83
C ARG A 44 4.53 5.98 -2.69
N THR A 45 4.55 5.29 -1.56
CA THR A 45 3.86 5.76 -0.35
C THR A 45 4.55 7.00 0.21
N LYS A 46 3.75 7.93 0.73
CA LYS A 46 4.23 9.02 1.60
C LYS A 46 4.33 8.54 3.05
N PRO A 47 5.01 9.28 3.95
CA PRO A 47 4.98 8.97 5.38
C PRO A 47 3.55 8.83 5.90
N GLY A 48 3.23 7.70 6.53
CA GLY A 48 1.89 7.39 7.04
C GLY A 48 0.91 6.75 6.04
N GLN A 49 1.33 6.50 4.79
CA GLN A 49 0.54 5.75 3.81
C GLN A 49 0.89 4.26 3.79
N TYR A 50 0.03 3.47 3.15
CA TYR A 50 0.10 2.01 3.09
C TYR A 50 -0.06 1.52 1.66
N CYS A 51 0.54 0.36 1.33
CA CYS A 51 0.14 -0.38 0.13
C CYS A 51 -1.23 -1.00 0.39
N ILE A 52 -2.17 -0.85 -0.53
CA ILE A 52 -3.52 -1.42 -0.44
C ILE A 52 -3.76 -2.41 -1.56
N LYS A 53 -4.52 -3.46 -1.25
CA LYS A 53 -5.14 -4.38 -2.20
C LYS A 53 -6.62 -4.51 -1.87
N GLU A 54 -7.45 -4.32 -2.87
CA GLU A 54 -8.90 -4.54 -2.81
C GLU A 54 -9.23 -5.76 -3.66
N VAL A 55 -10.09 -6.63 -3.15
CA VAL A 55 -10.50 -7.88 -3.80
C VAL A 55 -12.02 -7.91 -3.85
N HIS A 56 -12.55 -8.07 -5.06
CA HIS A 56 -13.97 -8.21 -5.32
C HIS A 56 -14.25 -9.66 -5.71
N ILE A 57 -15.16 -10.30 -4.96
CA ILE A 57 -15.59 -11.68 -5.16
C ILE A 57 -17.07 -11.64 -5.50
N LYS A 58 -17.47 -12.37 -6.54
CA LYS A 58 -18.86 -12.52 -6.94
C LYS A 58 -19.18 -13.98 -7.16
N GLY A 59 -20.28 -14.46 -6.56
CA GLY A 59 -20.65 -15.88 -6.64
C GLY A 59 -19.59 -16.85 -6.09
N GLY A 60 -18.78 -16.40 -5.10
CA GLY A 60 -17.72 -17.21 -4.49
C GLY A 60 -16.39 -17.25 -5.26
N ILE A 61 -16.31 -16.59 -6.41
CA ILE A 61 -15.10 -16.53 -7.24
C ILE A 61 -14.54 -15.10 -7.21
N GLN A 62 -13.22 -14.96 -7.05
CA GLN A 62 -12.58 -13.65 -7.21
C GLN A 62 -12.82 -13.15 -8.64
N TRP A 63 -13.50 -12.01 -8.76
CA TRP A 63 -13.80 -11.40 -10.05
C TRP A 63 -12.63 -10.54 -10.51
N TYR A 64 -12.23 -9.58 -9.68
CA TYR A 64 -11.08 -8.73 -9.93
C TYR A 64 -10.48 -8.20 -8.63
N SER A 65 -9.30 -7.61 -8.74
CA SER A 65 -8.61 -6.91 -7.65
C SER A 65 -8.03 -5.59 -8.13
N VAL A 66 -7.91 -4.66 -7.19
CA VAL A 66 -7.31 -3.34 -7.37
C VAL A 66 -6.11 -3.25 -6.45
N GLN A 67 -5.00 -2.68 -6.91
CA GLN A 67 -3.78 -2.49 -6.15
C GLN A 67 -3.37 -1.01 -6.20
N GLY A 68 -2.93 -0.46 -5.08
CA GLY A 68 -2.44 0.91 -5.04
C GLY A 68 -1.80 1.32 -3.73
N CYS A 69 -1.82 2.63 -3.48
CA CYS A 69 -1.37 3.27 -2.25
C CYS A 69 -2.57 4.02 -1.65
N THR A 70 -2.79 3.91 -0.35
CA THR A 70 -3.82 4.67 0.36
C THR A 70 -3.22 5.46 1.52
N GLU A 71 -3.74 6.67 1.75
CA GLU A 71 -3.48 7.45 2.97
C GLU A 71 -4.45 7.08 4.10
N SER A 72 -5.57 6.44 3.77
CA SER A 72 -6.66 6.19 4.70
C SER A 72 -6.48 4.84 5.40
N GLN A 73 -6.06 4.88 6.67
CA GLN A 73 -6.03 3.67 7.50
C GLN A 73 -7.42 3.06 7.68
N ASP A 74 -8.47 3.89 7.61
CA ASP A 74 -9.86 3.42 7.70
C ASP A 74 -10.23 2.54 6.51
N GLU A 75 -9.60 2.70 5.34
CA GLU A 75 -9.82 1.83 4.18
C GLU A 75 -9.20 0.44 4.34
N CYS A 76 -8.31 0.25 5.31
CA CYS A 76 -7.60 -1.01 5.51
C CYS A 76 -8.43 -2.02 6.30
N PHE A 77 -8.27 -3.31 5.97
CA PHE A 77 -8.89 -4.44 6.68
C PHE A 77 -10.43 -4.38 6.73
N LYS A 78 -11.06 -3.78 5.72
CA LYS A 78 -12.51 -3.80 5.56
C LYS A 78 -12.94 -5.08 4.87
N ARG A 79 -14.09 -5.61 5.29
CA ARG A 79 -14.79 -6.67 4.59
C ARG A 79 -16.28 -6.35 4.57
N ILE A 80 -16.81 -6.13 3.38
CA ILE A 80 -18.22 -5.84 3.13
C ILE A 80 -18.79 -7.06 2.42
N VAL A 81 -19.85 -7.64 2.99
CA VAL A 81 -20.53 -8.81 2.45
C VAL A 81 -21.95 -8.38 2.07
N THR A 82 -22.28 -8.55 0.80
CA THR A 82 -23.63 -8.36 0.26
C THR A 82 -24.17 -9.70 -0.24
N THR A 83 -25.43 -9.74 -0.68
CA THR A 83 -26.10 -10.98 -1.14
C THR A 83 -25.34 -11.69 -2.26
N TYR A 84 -24.64 -10.96 -3.13
CA TYR A 84 -23.97 -11.52 -4.31
C TYR A 84 -22.48 -11.19 -4.40
N GLU A 85 -22.01 -10.20 -3.64
CA GLU A 85 -20.65 -9.67 -3.74
C GLU A 85 -19.99 -9.57 -2.37
N ILE A 86 -18.72 -9.93 -2.32
CA ILE A 86 -17.85 -9.73 -1.16
C ILE A 86 -16.72 -8.81 -1.60
N HIS A 87 -16.58 -7.69 -0.90
CA HIS A 87 -15.54 -6.72 -1.12
C HIS A 87 -14.62 -6.76 0.10
N SER A 88 -13.33 -6.93 -0.10
CA SER A 88 -12.37 -6.98 1.00
C SER A 88 -11.12 -6.18 0.67
N THR A 89 -10.63 -5.43 1.65
CA THR A 89 -9.42 -4.61 1.53
C THR A 89 -8.35 -5.08 2.51
N HIS A 90 -7.10 -5.06 2.07
CA HIS A 90 -5.95 -5.45 2.88
C HIS A 90 -4.81 -4.46 2.66
N CYS A 91 -4.19 -4.03 3.74
CA CYS A 91 -3.05 -3.10 3.70
C CYS A 91 -1.77 -3.72 4.23
N CYS A 92 -0.63 -3.26 3.72
CA CYS A 92 0.68 -3.74 4.13
C CYS A 92 1.77 -2.67 3.94
N HIS A 93 2.91 -2.86 4.60
CA HIS A 93 3.99 -1.86 4.73
C HIS A 93 5.34 -2.31 4.17
N ARG A 94 5.35 -3.36 3.34
CA ARG A 94 6.58 -3.84 2.72
C ARG A 94 6.59 -3.49 1.24
N PRO A 95 7.76 -3.28 0.62
CA PRO A 95 7.81 -3.05 -0.82
C PRO A 95 7.09 -4.17 -1.59
N LEU A 96 6.20 -3.78 -2.51
CA LEU A 96 5.44 -4.66 -3.41
C LEU A 96 4.62 -5.76 -2.70
N CYS A 97 4.21 -5.55 -1.46
CA CYS A 97 3.49 -6.54 -0.66
C CYS A 97 2.04 -6.75 -1.08
N ASN A 98 1.46 -5.83 -1.85
CA ASN A 98 0.08 -5.88 -2.31
C ASN A 98 -0.06 -6.73 -3.60
N PHE A 99 0.41 -7.98 -3.56
CA PHE A 99 0.21 -8.95 -4.64
C PHE A 99 -1.23 -9.46 -4.64
#